data_AF-A0A0M3BEY1-F1
#
_entry.id   AF-A0A0M3BEY1-F1
#
_cell.length_a   1.000
_cell.length_b   1.000
_cell.length_c   1.000
_cell.angle_alpha   90.00
_cell.angle_beta   90.00
_cell.angle_gamma   90.00
#
_symmetry.space_group_name_H-M   'P 1'
#
loop_
_entity.id
_entity.type
_entity.pdbx_description
1 polymer ?
#
loop_
_entity_poly.entity_id
_entity_poly.type
_entity_poly.pdbx_seq_one_letter_code
_entity_poly.pdbx_strand_id
1 'polypeptide(L)' 'MANSFFRNAFQRVVEARERQASRYVNGALLSLDDETLKGLGTSREELRRKGVSSYVF' A
#
# COMPACT_ATOMS: atom_id res chain seq x y z
N MET A 1 -14.00 10.04 27.31
CA MET A 1 -12.58 9.96 26.89
C MET A 1 -12.18 8.57 26.37
N ALA A 2 -12.71 7.45 26.89
CA ALA A 2 -12.37 6.09 26.41
C ALA A 2 -12.80 5.77 24.96
N ASN A 3 -13.93 6.30 24.48
CA ASN A 3 -14.41 6.07 23.10
C ASN A 3 -13.42 6.55 22.02
N SER A 4 -12.61 7.57 22.33
CA SER A 4 -11.61 8.10 21.40
C SER A 4 -10.38 7.19 21.31
N PHE A 5 -10.00 6.53 22.41
CA PHE A 5 -8.84 5.63 22.43
C PHE A 5 -9.09 4.36 21.59
N PHE A 6 -10.23 3.71 21.76
CA PHE A 6 -10.59 2.52 20.96
C PHE A 6 -10.75 2.85 19.48
N ARG A 7 -11.35 4.00 19.13
CA ARG A 7 -11.44 4.46 17.73
C ARG A 7 -10.06 4.69 17.12
N ASN A 8 -9.15 5.35 17.82
CA ASN A 8 -7.79 5.59 17.35
C ASN A 8 -7.00 4.28 17.20
N ALA A 9 -7.10 3.37 18.18
CA ALA A 9 -6.45 2.07 18.10
C ALA A 9 -6.96 1.25 16.91
N PHE A 10 -8.28 1.21 16.71
CA PHE A 10 -8.89 0.54 15.55
C PHE A 10 -8.43 1.16 14.22
N GLN A 11 -8.44 2.49 14.12
CA GLN A 11 -7.97 3.20 12.93
C GLN A 11 -6.50 2.89 12.62
N ARG A 12 -5.64 2.81 13.64
CA ARG A 12 -4.24 2.41 13.46
C ARG A 12 -4.08 0.97 12.98
N VAL A 13 -4.93 0.04 13.44
CA VAL A 13 -4.93 -1.34 12.94
C VAL A 13 -5.38 -1.39 11.48
N VAL A 14 -6.44 -0.65 11.12
CA VAL A 14 -6.93 -0.55 9.75
C VAL A 14 -5.84 0.04 8.84
N GLU A 15 -5.22 1.15 9.21
CA GLU A 15 -4.11 1.75 8.45
C GLU A 15 -2.93 0.77 8.29
N ALA A 16 -2.60 0.01 9.33
CA ALA A 16 -1.53 -0.99 9.24
C ALA A 16 -1.87 -2.10 8.23
N ARG A 17 -3.13 -2.55 8.20
CA ARG A 17 -3.62 -3.53 7.22
C ARG A 17 -3.67 -2.98 5.82
N GLU A 18 -4.11 -1.74 5.64
CA GLU A 18 -4.10 -1.04 4.35
C GLU A 18 -2.67 -0.95 3.80
N ARG A 19 -1.68 -0.58 4.63
CA ARG A 19 -0.27 -0.58 4.22
C ARG A 19 0.22 -1.97 3.80
N GLN A 20 -0.16 -3.03 4.52
CA GLN A 20 0.18 -4.41 4.14
C GLN A 20 -0.44 -4.79 2.80
N ALA A 21 -1.72 -4.49 2.59
CA ALA A 21 -2.42 -4.76 1.34
C ALA A 21 -1.80 -3.99 0.17
N SER A 22 -1.51 -2.69 0.34
CA SER A 22 -0.84 -1.88 -0.68
C SER A 22 0.53 -2.45 -1.06
N ARG A 23 1.32 -2.96 -0.10
CA ARG A 23 2.61 -3.62 -0.40
C ARG A 23 2.42 -4.87 -1.26
N TYR A 24 1.46 -5.72 -0.91
CA TYR A 24 1.14 -6.92 -1.67
C TYR A 24 0.67 -6.60 -3.09
N VAL A 25 -0.29 -5.68 -3.22
CA VAL A 25 -0.83 -5.24 -4.51
C VAL A 25 0.25 -4.61 -5.36
N ASN A 26 1.07 -3.71 -4.81
CA ASN A 26 2.18 -3.10 -5.55
C ASN A 26 3.18 -4.16 -6.02
N GLY A 27 3.49 -5.17 -5.21
CA GLY A 27 4.33 -6.31 -5.62
C GLY A 27 3.72 -7.11 -6.76
N ALA A 28 2.42 -7.40 -6.70
CA ALA A 28 1.70 -8.08 -7.78
C ALA A 28 1.69 -7.23 -9.06
N LEU A 29 1.41 -5.93 -8.96
CA LEU A 29 1.43 -5.01 -10.10
C LEU A 29 2.82 -4.91 -10.74
N LEU A 30 3.91 -4.96 -9.96
CA LEU A 30 5.27 -4.97 -10.49
C LEU A 30 5.61 -6.21 -11.34
N SER A 31 4.84 -7.29 -11.21
CA SER A 31 4.97 -8.47 -12.08
C SER A 31 4.27 -8.32 -13.44
N LEU A 32 3.38 -7.33 -13.60
CA LEU A 32 2.68 -7.04 -14.85
C LEU A 32 3.59 -6.30 -15.82
N ASP A 33 3.33 -6.43 -17.12
CA ASP A 33 4.02 -5.70 -18.17
C ASP A 33 3.63 -4.21 -18.20
N ASP A 34 4.44 -3.40 -18.88
CA ASP A 34 4.27 -1.94 -18.88
C ASP A 34 3.02 -1.47 -19.66
N GLU A 35 2.52 -2.25 -20.62
CA GLU A 35 1.29 -1.93 -21.36
C GLU A 35 0.07 -2.11 -20.44
N THR A 36 0.02 -3.23 -19.72
CA THR A 36 -1.00 -3.48 -18.69
C THR A 36 -0.97 -2.41 -17.60
N LEU A 37 0.22 -2.03 -17.11
CA LEU A 37 0.36 -0.96 -16.11
C LEU A 37 -0.15 0.40 -16.63
N LYS A 38 0.15 0.73 -17.88
CA LYS A 38 -0.35 1.95 -18.52
C LYS A 38 -1.87 1.93 -18.66
N GLY A 39 -2.46 0.78 -18.98
CA GLY A 39 -3.92 0.59 -19.00
C GLY A 39 -4.57 0.80 -17.63
N LEU A 40 -3.86 0.47 -16.54
CA LEU A 40 -4.27 0.75 -15.17
C LEU A 40 -4.01 2.21 -14.72
N GLY A 41 -3.47 3.05 -15.61
CA GLY A 41 -3.17 4.47 -15.32
C GLY A 41 -1.99 4.66 -14.36
N THR A 42 -1.11 3.65 -14.22
CA THR A 42 0.10 3.76 -13.40
C THR A 42 1.34 3.41 -14.22
N SER A 43 2.52 3.59 -13.64
CA SER A 43 3.78 3.20 -14.27
C SER A 43 4.62 2.36 -13.31
N ARG A 44 5.50 1.53 -13.86
CA ARG A 44 6.42 0.71 -13.06
C ARG A 44 7.28 1.56 -12.13
N GLU A 45 7.68 2.75 -12.56
CA GLU A 45 8.47 3.66 -11.73
C GLU A 45 7.66 4.25 -10.58
N GLU A 46 6.39 4.61 -10.84
CA GLU A 46 5.47 5.06 -9.79
C GLU A 46 5.21 3.95 -8.75
N LEU A 47 4.99 2.71 -9.21
CA LEU A 47 4.83 1.55 -8.33
C LEU A 47 6.08 1.24 -7.54
N ARG A 48 7.28 1.41 -8.14
CA ARG A 48 8.55 1.31 -7.40
C ARG A 48 8.65 2.38 -6.32
N ARG A 49 8.30 3.64 -6.60
CA ARG A 49 8.30 4.69 -5.56
C ARG A 49 7.32 4.39 -4.43
N LYS A 50 6.15 3.81 -4.74
CA LYS A 50 5.15 3.36 -3.74
C LYS A 50 5.56 2.07 -3.01
N GLY A 51 6.33 1.20 -3.66
CA GLY A 51 6.78 -0.11 -3.16
C GLY A 51 8.12 -0.07 -2.43
N VAL A 52 8.98 0.93 -2.69
CA VAL A 52 10.21 1.23 -1.94
C VAL A 52 9.85 1.94 -0.63
N SER A 53 8.86 1.41 0.09
CA SER A 53 8.87 1.53 1.54
C SER A 53 9.82 0.45 2.05
N SER A 54 11.12 0.74 1.94
CA SER A 54 12.18 0.11 2.73
C SER A 54 12.02 0.51 4.20
N TYR A 55 10.82 0.38 4.76
CA TYR A 55 10.66 0.26 6.20
C TYR A 55 10.99 -1.19 6.51
N VAL A 56 12.29 -1.42 6.73
CA VAL A 56 12.72 -2.30 7.82
C VAL A 56 12.00 -1.75 9.06
N PHE A 57 11.39 -2.62 9.87
CA PHE A 57 10.55 -2.30 11.04
C PHE A 57 9.05 -2.06 10.74
#